data_AF-A0A521J471-F1
#
_entry.id   AF-A0A521J471-F1
#
_cell.length_a   1.000
_cell.length_b   1.000
_cell.length_c   1.000
_cell.angle_alpha   90.00
_cell.angle_beta   90.00
_cell.angle_gamma   90.00
#
_symmetry.space_group_name_H-M   'P 1'
#
loop_
_entity.id
_entity.type
_entity.pdbx_description
1 polymer ?
#
loop_
_entity_poly.entity_id
_entity_poly.type
_entity_poly.pdbx_seq_one_letter_code
_entity_poly.pdbx_strand_id
1 'polypeptide(L)'
;MFESTDEYMRKVSESYKRLGSLQRAADELGIAYAKVRKILITIGEYETDFSIKVAKRRKEGKSITEIARELNTTSNRVNAYLPYEKTIYDSPEQTVDSNKSRLYRHRINMAKKNFVREKVSIKKQQKIINNTDNTKTEKTMENKSKMKKDEFTPIRLHLELIDDDLTEYQKRMLRRYGESSTGNSITRDILIPSDMMLHNLHYAIQRLFGWQNSHLRKFILPDEIYQKVTGGRVRGWADLVGVLFQPPSEAEEDVFWDDDYQSGSIKVWLKRKYTGPYYYGGVMEH
;
A
#
# COMPACT_ATOMS: atom_id res chain seq x y z
N MET A 1 22.43 24.76 3.51
CA MET A 1 22.85 25.26 2.19
C MET A 1 22.52 24.13 1.21
N PHE A 2 21.49 24.30 0.37
CA PHE A 2 21.09 23.27 -0.58
C PHE A 2 22.04 23.36 -1.78
N GLU A 3 22.78 22.27 -2.06
CA GLU A 3 23.68 22.15 -3.22
C GLU A 3 22.86 22.41 -4.50
N SER A 4 23.33 23.21 -5.45
CA SER A 4 22.58 23.40 -6.71
C SER A 4 22.66 22.14 -7.59
N THR A 5 21.68 21.92 -8.47
CA THR A 5 21.74 20.82 -9.47
C THR A 5 23.02 20.90 -10.30
N ASP A 6 23.45 22.12 -10.65
CA ASP A 6 24.69 22.36 -11.41
C ASP A 6 25.95 22.07 -10.59
N GLU A 7 25.92 22.39 -9.30
CA GLU A 7 27.02 22.12 -8.37
C GLU A 7 27.22 20.61 -8.19
N TYR A 8 26.12 19.87 -8.08
CA TYR A 8 26.13 18.41 -8.01
C TYR A 8 26.64 17.77 -9.31
N MET A 9 26.22 18.26 -10.48
CA MET A 9 26.77 17.78 -11.77
C MET A 9 28.27 18.04 -11.89
N ARG A 10 28.74 19.22 -11.44
CA ARG A 10 30.17 19.58 -11.45
C ARG A 10 30.98 18.67 -10.52
N LYS A 11 30.46 18.33 -9.35
CA LYS A 11 31.10 17.38 -8.43
C LYS A 11 31.27 15.98 -9.04
N VAL A 12 30.28 15.52 -9.80
CA VAL A 12 30.36 14.25 -10.55
C VAL A 12 31.42 14.32 -11.64
N SER A 13 31.51 15.44 -12.37
CA SER A 13 32.56 15.71 -13.36
C SER A 13 33.97 15.68 -12.73
N GLU A 14 34.16 16.40 -11.62
CA GLU A 14 35.45 16.48 -10.93
C GLU A 14 35.91 15.11 -10.42
N SER A 15 35.02 14.34 -9.80
CA SER A 15 35.30 12.97 -9.37
C SER A 15 35.69 12.07 -10.55
N TYR A 16 34.95 12.14 -11.66
CA TYR A 16 35.26 11.36 -12.86
C TYR A 16 36.60 11.73 -13.49
N LYS A 17 36.89 13.03 -13.68
CA LYS A 17 38.16 13.52 -14.23
C LYS A 17 39.35 13.11 -13.36
N ARG A 18 39.19 13.15 -12.03
CA ARG A 18 40.23 12.78 -11.07
C ARG A 18 40.51 11.28 -11.04
N LEU A 19 39.48 10.45 -11.17
CA LEU A 19 39.59 8.99 -11.02
C LEU A 19 39.75 8.23 -12.34
N GLY A 20 39.38 8.85 -13.47
CA GLY A 20 39.42 8.25 -14.81
C GLY A 20 38.48 7.05 -15.00
N SER A 21 37.55 6.80 -14.07
CA SER A 21 36.67 5.64 -14.09
C SER A 21 35.29 5.98 -13.56
N LEU A 22 34.28 5.65 -14.36
CA LEU A 22 32.87 5.76 -13.99
C LEU A 22 32.53 4.95 -12.72
N GLN A 23 33.12 3.76 -12.57
CA GLN A 23 32.85 2.89 -11.43
C GLN A 23 33.44 3.49 -10.15
N ARG A 24 34.69 3.96 -10.19
CA ARG A 24 35.32 4.57 -9.02
C ARG A 24 34.62 5.87 -8.61
N ALA A 25 34.14 6.66 -9.57
CA ALA A 25 33.35 7.86 -9.29
C ALA A 25 31.98 7.52 -8.67
N ALA A 26 31.35 6.43 -9.11
CA ALA A 26 30.11 5.92 -8.53
C ALA A 26 30.30 5.51 -7.06
N ASP A 27 31.38 4.77 -6.79
CA ASP A 27 31.71 4.29 -5.44
C ASP A 27 32.08 5.45 -4.51
N GLU A 28 32.85 6.44 -4.98
CA GLU A 28 33.19 7.65 -4.22
C GLU A 28 31.95 8.47 -3.83
N LEU A 29 31.03 8.66 -4.78
CA LEU A 29 29.87 9.53 -4.60
C LEU A 29 28.67 8.79 -3.99
N GLY A 30 28.77 7.47 -3.77
CA GLY A 30 27.69 6.64 -3.24
C GLY A 30 26.45 6.61 -4.15
N ILE A 31 26.65 6.72 -5.48
CA ILE A 31 25.56 6.74 -6.45
C ILE A 31 25.66 5.61 -7.46
N ALA A 32 24.53 5.28 -8.10
CA ALA A 32 24.53 4.24 -9.11
C ALA A 32 25.40 4.61 -10.32
N TYR A 33 26.18 3.66 -10.81
CA TYR A 33 27.03 3.80 -12.00
C TYR A 33 26.28 4.36 -13.23
N ALA A 34 25.04 3.92 -13.46
CA ALA A 34 24.21 4.44 -14.56
C ALA A 34 23.88 5.94 -14.39
N LYS A 35 23.79 6.42 -13.14
CA LYS A 35 23.53 7.83 -12.82
C LYS A 35 24.76 8.69 -13.13
N VAL A 36 25.95 8.24 -12.74
CA VAL A 36 27.23 8.90 -13.10
C VAL A 36 27.33 9.08 -14.60
N ARG A 37 27.16 7.98 -15.36
CA ARG A 37 27.22 8.00 -16.83
C ARG A 37 26.23 9.00 -17.41
N LYS A 38 24.97 8.97 -16.97
CA LYS A 38 23.92 9.84 -17.51
C LYS A 38 24.18 11.32 -17.21
N ILE A 39 24.73 11.63 -16.03
CA ILE A 39 25.15 13.00 -15.67
C ILE A 39 26.27 13.47 -16.60
N LEU A 40 27.30 12.65 -16.80
CA LEU A 40 28.44 13.00 -17.66
C LEU A 40 28.03 13.17 -19.13
N ILE A 41 27.10 12.34 -19.64
CA ILE A 41 26.49 12.55 -20.97
C ILE A 41 25.74 13.89 -21.03
N THR A 42 25.04 14.25 -19.95
CA THR A 42 24.25 15.48 -19.89
C THR A 42 25.13 16.74 -19.95
N ILE A 43 26.29 16.72 -19.30
CA ILE A 43 27.27 17.81 -19.36
C ILE A 43 28.24 17.74 -20.55
N GLY A 44 28.12 16.71 -21.41
CA GLY A 44 28.97 16.52 -22.59
C GLY A 44 30.39 16.01 -22.32
N GLU A 45 30.63 15.40 -21.15
CA GLU A 45 31.96 14.92 -20.74
C GLU A 45 32.14 13.40 -20.86
N TYR A 46 31.10 12.69 -21.30
CA TYR A 46 31.17 11.27 -21.57
C TYR A 46 30.45 10.95 -22.88
N GLU A 47 31.20 10.39 -23.82
CA GLU A 47 30.70 9.96 -25.11
C GLU A 47 31.12 8.53 -25.42
N THR A 48 30.23 7.83 -26.12
CA THR A 48 30.45 6.50 -26.69
C THR A 48 29.78 6.50 -28.06
N ASP A 49 30.21 5.61 -28.96
CA ASP A 49 29.56 5.45 -30.27
C ASP A 49 28.05 5.25 -30.15
N PHE A 50 27.60 4.59 -29.07
CA PHE A 50 26.20 4.38 -28.80
C PHE A 50 25.48 5.66 -28.32
N SER A 51 26.07 6.44 -27.40
CA SER A 51 25.46 7.69 -26.92
C SER A 51 25.32 8.71 -28.03
N ILE A 52 26.32 8.81 -28.92
CA ILE A 52 26.31 9.72 -30.07
C ILE A 52 25.16 9.35 -31.03
N LYS A 53 25.02 8.04 -31.34
CA LYS A 53 23.94 7.53 -32.19
C LYS A 53 22.54 7.75 -31.61
N VAL A 54 22.40 7.65 -30.29
CA VAL A 54 21.14 7.90 -29.56
C VAL A 54 20.82 9.40 -29.54
N ALA A 55 21.80 10.25 -29.22
CA ALA A 55 21.65 11.70 -29.20
C ALA A 55 21.27 12.27 -30.57
N LYS A 56 21.90 11.79 -31.65
CA LYS A 56 21.57 12.19 -33.03
C LYS A 56 20.10 11.91 -33.37
N ARG A 57 19.64 10.68 -33.13
CA ARG A 57 18.24 10.30 -33.42
C ARG A 57 17.22 11.05 -32.56
N ARG A 58 17.58 11.37 -31.31
CA ARG A 58 16.73 12.20 -30.45
C ARG A 58 16.63 13.63 -30.99
N LYS A 59 17.73 14.19 -31.50
CA LYS A 59 17.75 15.51 -32.16
C LYS A 59 16.93 15.53 -33.46
N GLU A 60 16.83 14.39 -34.15
CA GLU A 60 15.92 14.19 -35.30
C GLU A 60 14.44 14.07 -34.88
N GLY A 61 14.10 14.16 -33.59
CA GLY A 61 12.73 14.14 -33.08
C GLY A 61 12.17 12.75 -32.80
N LYS A 62 12.97 11.67 -32.92
CA LYS A 62 12.50 10.30 -32.73
C LYS A 62 12.18 10.00 -31.26
N SER A 63 11.15 9.19 -31.05
CA SER A 63 10.75 8.67 -29.75
C SER A 63 11.75 7.60 -29.24
N ILE A 64 11.77 7.37 -27.93
CA ILE A 64 12.66 6.38 -27.30
C ILE A 64 12.41 4.97 -27.87
N THR A 65 11.16 4.64 -28.20
CA THR A 65 10.76 3.36 -28.77
C THR A 65 11.22 3.20 -30.21
N GLU A 66 11.15 4.25 -31.02
CA GLU A 66 11.69 4.26 -32.40
C GLU A 66 13.21 4.12 -32.40
N ILE A 67 13.90 4.86 -31.52
CA ILE A 67 15.36 4.75 -31.37
C ILE A 67 15.77 3.33 -30.96
N ALA A 68 15.02 2.73 -30.03
CA ALA A 68 15.27 1.36 -29.57
C ALA A 68 15.12 0.35 -30.72
N ARG A 69 14.08 0.51 -31.56
CA ARG A 69 13.84 -0.34 -32.72
C ARG A 69 14.94 -0.19 -33.78
N GLU A 70 15.34 1.04 -34.11
CA GLU A 70 16.37 1.31 -35.11
C GLU A 70 17.77 0.82 -34.69
N LEU A 71 18.08 0.92 -33.40
CA LEU A 71 19.36 0.50 -32.84
C LEU A 71 19.37 -0.95 -32.37
N ASN A 72 18.30 -1.71 -32.65
CA ASN A 72 18.10 -3.10 -32.22
C ASN A 72 18.43 -3.31 -30.73
N THR A 73 17.80 -2.51 -29.87
CA THR A 73 18.12 -2.41 -28.45
C THR A 73 16.85 -2.19 -27.61
N THR A 74 16.99 -2.15 -26.29
CA THR A 74 15.86 -1.93 -25.38
C THR A 74 15.64 -0.45 -25.09
N SER A 75 14.38 -0.04 -24.85
CA SER A 75 14.06 1.33 -24.44
C SER A 75 14.78 1.75 -23.16
N ASN A 76 15.01 0.81 -22.24
CA ASN A 76 15.78 1.04 -21.02
C ASN A 76 17.24 1.40 -21.34
N ARG A 77 17.86 0.70 -22.30
CA ARG A 77 19.22 1.02 -22.74
C ARG A 77 19.28 2.36 -23.45
N VAL A 78 18.33 2.71 -24.31
CA VAL A 78 18.28 4.05 -24.93
C VAL A 78 18.16 5.14 -23.85
N ASN A 79 17.25 4.98 -22.89
CA ASN A 79 17.03 5.95 -21.82
C ASN A 79 18.27 6.13 -20.91
N ALA A 80 19.09 5.09 -20.74
CA ALA A 80 20.33 5.16 -19.97
C ALA A 80 21.42 6.02 -20.65
N TYR A 81 21.31 6.27 -21.96
CA TYR A 81 22.30 7.02 -22.75
C TYR A 81 21.73 8.34 -23.32
N LEU A 82 20.52 8.73 -22.91
CA LEU A 82 19.96 10.05 -23.20
C LEU A 82 20.35 11.06 -22.12
N PRO A 83 20.61 12.34 -22.47
CA PRO A 83 20.83 13.39 -21.48
C PRO A 83 19.56 13.63 -20.64
N TYR A 84 19.70 14.19 -19.44
CA TYR A 84 18.54 14.60 -18.65
C TYR A 84 17.80 15.77 -19.35
N GLU A 85 16.50 15.59 -19.60
CA GLU A 85 15.70 16.60 -20.31
C GLU A 85 15.28 17.80 -19.44
N LYS A 86 15.23 17.68 -18.10
CA LYS A 86 14.87 18.84 -17.24
C LYS A 86 15.11 18.75 -15.73
N THR A 87 15.44 17.61 -15.14
CA THR A 87 15.75 17.52 -13.69
C THR A 87 16.45 16.20 -13.39
N ILE A 88 17.52 16.23 -12.59
CA ILE A 88 18.12 15.02 -12.03
C ILE A 88 17.14 14.47 -10.98
N TYR A 89 16.73 13.21 -11.11
CA TYR A 89 16.02 12.52 -10.02
C TYR A 89 17.01 12.36 -8.84
N ASP A 90 16.64 12.93 -7.69
CA ASP A 90 17.47 13.28 -6.52
C ASP A 90 18.43 14.47 -6.69
N SER A 91 18.05 15.50 -7.45
CA SER A 91 18.52 16.83 -7.09
C SER A 91 18.10 17.13 -5.63
N PRO A 92 18.92 17.84 -4.84
CA PRO A 92 18.53 18.36 -3.52
C PRO A 92 17.19 19.12 -3.53
N GLU A 93 16.75 19.61 -4.68
CA GLU A 93 15.37 20.05 -4.92
C GLU A 93 14.49 18.89 -5.40
N GLN A 94 14.05 18.05 -4.46
CA GLN A 94 13.08 17.00 -4.76
C GLN A 94 11.74 17.60 -5.16
N THR A 95 11.21 17.19 -6.32
CA THR A 95 9.87 17.59 -6.74
C THR A 95 8.82 17.21 -5.69
N VAL A 96 7.75 18.00 -5.58
CA VAL A 96 6.62 17.73 -4.67
C VAL A 96 6.07 16.31 -4.86
N ASP A 97 6.06 15.81 -6.09
CA ASP A 97 5.60 14.46 -6.42
C ASP A 97 6.53 13.36 -5.90
N SER A 98 7.86 13.55 -6.01
CA SER A 98 8.84 12.62 -5.44
C SER A 98 8.71 12.52 -3.92
N ASN A 99 8.53 13.66 -3.25
CA ASN A 99 8.24 13.72 -1.82
C ASN A 99 6.95 12.99 -1.45
N LYS A 100 5.86 13.22 -2.20
CA LYS A 100 4.59 12.50 -2.01
C LYS A 100 4.75 10.99 -2.19
N SER A 101 5.48 10.56 -3.22
CA SER A 101 5.77 9.15 -3.52
C SER A 101 6.62 8.48 -2.42
N ARG A 102 7.65 9.16 -1.92
CA ARG A 102 8.48 8.68 -0.82
C ARG A 102 7.68 8.53 0.47
N LEU A 103 6.89 9.55 0.84
CA LEU A 103 6.01 9.49 2.00
C LEU A 103 4.94 8.40 1.85
N TYR A 104 4.40 8.21 0.65
CA TYR A 104 3.48 7.11 0.35
C TYR A 104 4.13 5.75 0.58
N ARG A 105 5.31 5.50 0.01
CA ARG A 105 6.07 4.24 0.21
C ARG A 105 6.40 4.01 1.69
N HIS A 106 6.79 5.06 2.40
CA HIS A 106 7.05 4.99 3.84
C HIS A 106 5.81 4.55 4.63
N ARG A 107 4.64 5.17 4.37
CA ARG A 107 3.37 4.80 5.01
C ARG A 107 2.98 3.34 4.73
N ILE A 108 3.14 2.87 3.48
CA ILE A 108 2.89 1.48 3.12
C ILE A 108 3.81 0.52 3.89
N ASN A 109 5.10 0.86 4.04
CA ASN A 109 6.04 0.04 4.80
C ASN A 109 5.71 0.01 6.30
N MET A 110 5.27 1.13 6.88
CA MET A 110 4.82 1.17 8.27
C MET A 110 3.57 0.32 8.49
N ALA A 111 2.59 0.40 7.58
CA ALA A 111 1.41 -0.44 7.62
C ALA A 111 1.79 -1.92 7.59
N LYS A 112 2.74 -2.33 6.72
CA LYS A 112 3.24 -3.73 6.65
C LYS A 112 3.75 -4.22 8.00
N LYS A 113 4.65 -3.45 8.62
CA LYS A 113 5.27 -3.80 9.90
C LYS A 113 4.28 -3.93 11.06
N ASN A 114 3.14 -3.24 10.98
CA ASN A 114 2.14 -3.27 12.03
C ASN A 114 1.25 -4.51 11.98
N PHE A 115 1.25 -5.29 10.89
CA PHE A 115 0.44 -6.52 10.80
C PHE A 115 0.94 -7.62 11.76
N VAL A 116 -0.02 -8.25 12.44
CA VAL A 116 0.22 -9.15 13.58
C VAL A 116 0.96 -10.43 13.15
N ARG A 117 0.69 -10.94 11.94
CA ARG A 117 1.27 -12.21 11.46
C ARG A 117 2.74 -12.15 11.03
N GLU A 118 3.33 -10.98 10.79
CA GLU A 118 4.77 -10.91 10.51
C GLU A 118 5.57 -11.33 11.76
N LYS A 119 5.08 -10.98 12.96
CA LYS A 119 5.68 -11.42 14.23
C LYS A 119 5.43 -12.90 14.53
N VAL A 120 4.26 -13.43 14.19
CA VAL A 120 3.91 -14.85 14.37
C VAL A 120 4.69 -15.74 13.41
N SER A 121 4.88 -15.32 12.14
CA SER A 121 5.65 -16.07 11.14
C SER A 121 7.14 -16.18 11.51
N ILE A 122 7.73 -15.12 12.09
CA ILE A 122 9.11 -15.16 12.62
C ILE A 122 9.23 -16.14 13.78
N LYS A 123 8.27 -16.13 14.72
CA LYS A 123 8.21 -17.12 15.82
C LYS A 123 7.97 -18.54 15.30
N LYS A 124 7.15 -18.70 14.25
CA LYS A 124 6.83 -20.00 13.63
C LYS A 124 8.03 -20.58 12.89
N GLN A 125 8.85 -19.78 12.19
CA GLN A 125 10.11 -20.25 11.61
C GLN A 125 11.11 -20.72 12.68
N GLN A 126 11.22 -20.00 13.80
CA GLN A 126 12.05 -20.43 14.94
C GLN A 126 11.50 -21.72 15.61
N LYS A 127 10.18 -21.91 15.62
CA LYS A 127 9.53 -23.12 16.17
C LYS A 127 9.53 -24.31 15.21
N ILE A 128 9.45 -24.09 13.89
CA ILE A 128 9.54 -25.11 12.83
C ILE A 128 10.96 -25.65 12.71
N ILE A 129 11.99 -24.81 12.87
CA ILE A 129 13.38 -25.30 12.97
C ILE A 129 13.54 -26.24 14.18
N ASN A 130 12.74 -26.07 15.24
CA ASN A 130 12.84 -26.86 16.45
C ASN A 130 11.92 -28.09 16.51
N ASN A 131 10.91 -28.21 15.63
CA ASN A 131 9.98 -29.33 15.64
C ASN A 131 9.65 -29.77 14.21
N THR A 132 10.40 -30.75 13.73
CA THR A 132 9.96 -31.60 12.62
C THR A 132 8.98 -32.61 13.20
N ASP A 133 7.67 -32.43 13.00
CA ASP A 133 6.77 -33.50 12.56
C ASP A 133 5.28 -33.12 12.56
N ASN A 134 4.61 -33.78 11.62
CA ASN A 134 3.18 -34.06 11.51
C ASN A 134 2.23 -33.03 10.87
N THR A 135 1.96 -33.35 9.61
CA THR A 135 0.77 -33.06 8.83
C THR A 135 -0.53 -33.22 9.62
N LYS A 136 -1.29 -32.13 9.78
CA LYS A 136 -2.74 -32.16 10.06
C LYS A 136 -3.43 -31.33 9.00
N THR A 137 -4.23 -32.00 8.18
CA THR A 137 -5.18 -31.42 7.22
C THR A 137 -6.19 -30.53 7.96
N GLU A 138 -6.14 -29.24 7.67
CA GLU A 138 -7.09 -28.21 8.11
C GLU A 138 -8.49 -28.54 7.56
N LYS A 139 -9.47 -28.72 8.44
CA LYS A 139 -10.89 -28.83 8.07
C LYS A 139 -11.51 -27.44 8.16
N THR A 140 -11.89 -26.88 7.02
CA THR A 140 -12.59 -25.59 6.91
C THR A 140 -14.05 -25.73 7.30
N MET A 141 -14.57 -24.77 8.07
CA MET A 141 -16.01 -24.62 8.29
C MET A 141 -16.66 -24.11 7.01
N GLU A 142 -17.37 -24.97 6.27
CA GLU A 142 -18.35 -24.51 5.30
C GLU A 142 -19.61 -24.07 6.06
N ASN A 143 -19.77 -22.76 6.24
CA ASN A 143 -21.05 -22.21 6.65
C ASN A 143 -22.11 -22.62 5.62
N LYS A 144 -23.00 -23.54 6.01
CA LYS A 144 -24.12 -24.05 5.19
C LYS A 144 -25.24 -23.03 5.00
N SER A 145 -24.98 -21.72 5.11
CA SER A 145 -25.81 -20.72 4.46
C SER A 145 -25.40 -20.61 3.00
N LYS A 146 -25.72 -21.63 2.20
CA LYS A 146 -25.84 -21.49 0.75
C LYS A 146 -26.98 -20.50 0.47
N MET A 147 -26.76 -19.21 0.69
CA MET A 147 -27.49 -18.22 -0.10
C MET A 147 -27.07 -18.48 -1.54
N LYS A 148 -28.06 -18.82 -2.37
CA LYS A 148 -27.85 -18.95 -3.81
C LYS A 148 -27.17 -17.68 -4.29
N LYS A 149 -26.23 -17.83 -5.21
CA LYS A 149 -25.31 -16.81 -5.74
C LYS A 149 -25.97 -15.55 -6.31
N ASP A 150 -27.31 -15.47 -6.28
CA ASP A 150 -28.13 -14.59 -7.11
C ASP A 150 -29.10 -13.68 -6.33
N GLU A 151 -29.08 -13.62 -4.99
CA GLU A 151 -30.08 -12.83 -4.24
C GLU A 151 -29.48 -12.09 -3.02
N PHE A 152 -28.52 -11.19 -3.27
CA PHE A 152 -28.19 -10.16 -2.29
C PHE A 152 -28.93 -8.86 -2.63
N THR A 153 -29.41 -8.18 -1.60
CA THR A 153 -30.08 -6.88 -1.77
C THR A 153 -29.08 -5.77 -1.54
N PRO A 154 -29.00 -4.75 -2.41
CA PRO A 154 -28.15 -3.59 -2.16
C PRO A 154 -28.70 -2.79 -0.97
N ILE A 155 -27.88 -2.60 0.05
CA ILE A 155 -28.15 -1.76 1.21
C ILE A 155 -27.37 -0.46 1.04
N ARG A 156 -28.08 0.68 1.13
CA ARG A 156 -27.44 1.99 1.22
C ARG A 156 -27.04 2.26 2.67
N LEU A 157 -25.75 2.43 2.91
CA LEU A 157 -25.23 2.87 4.19
C LEU A 157 -24.82 4.34 4.11
N HIS A 158 -25.26 5.10 5.11
CA HIS A 158 -24.76 6.42 5.41
C HIS A 158 -23.75 6.30 6.56
N LEU A 159 -22.51 6.71 6.32
CA LEU A 159 -21.44 6.67 7.30
C LEU A 159 -21.02 8.10 7.64
N GLU A 160 -20.95 8.40 8.93
CA GLU A 160 -20.51 9.70 9.43
C GLU A 160 -19.33 9.51 10.39
N LEU A 161 -18.22 10.18 10.09
CA LEU A 161 -17.08 10.27 10.97
C LEU A 161 -17.14 11.60 11.73
N ILE A 162 -17.35 11.51 13.04
CA ILE A 162 -17.46 12.64 13.96
C ILE A 162 -16.25 12.65 14.88
N ASP A 163 -15.75 13.84 15.18
CA ASP A 163 -14.72 14.08 16.18
C ASP A 163 -15.17 15.26 17.05
N ASP A 164 -15.54 14.94 18.30
CA ASP A 164 -16.10 15.91 19.25
C ASP A 164 -15.07 16.96 19.69
N ASP A 165 -13.78 16.68 19.51
CA ASP A 165 -12.67 17.51 19.96
C ASP A 165 -12.12 18.45 18.86
N LEU A 166 -12.83 18.59 17.73
CA LEU A 166 -12.40 19.44 16.63
C LEU A 166 -12.38 20.93 17.03
N THR A 167 -11.22 21.56 16.88
CA THR A 167 -11.07 23.02 17.01
C THR A 167 -11.79 23.76 15.89
N GLU A 168 -12.15 25.03 16.12
CA GLU A 168 -12.76 25.90 15.10
C GLU A 168 -11.87 26.10 13.86
N TYR A 169 -10.55 26.02 14.01
CA TYR A 169 -9.65 26.00 12.87
C TYR A 169 -9.79 24.71 12.06
N GLN A 170 -9.79 23.54 12.70
CA GLN A 170 -9.95 22.26 12.02
C GLN A 170 -11.33 22.14 11.34
N LYS A 171 -12.42 22.57 11.99
CA LYS A 171 -13.75 22.63 11.37
C LYS A 171 -13.77 23.50 10.11
N ARG A 172 -13.10 24.66 10.13
CA ARG A 172 -12.92 25.51 8.93
C ARG A 172 -12.13 24.79 7.83
N MET A 173 -11.09 24.03 8.18
CA MET A 173 -10.33 23.25 7.21
C MET A 173 -11.16 22.11 6.60
N LEU A 174 -11.98 21.43 7.41
CA LEU A 174 -12.91 20.40 6.93
C LEU A 174 -13.96 20.98 5.98
N ARG A 175 -14.50 22.18 6.24
CA ARG A 175 -15.39 22.87 5.30
C ARG A 175 -14.70 23.20 3.99
N ARG A 176 -13.47 23.71 4.05
CA ARG A 176 -12.73 24.19 2.88
C ARG A 176 -12.21 23.07 1.99
N TYR A 177 -11.74 21.96 2.58
CA TYR A 177 -11.00 20.92 1.86
C TYR A 177 -11.61 19.52 1.99
N GLY A 178 -12.51 19.30 2.94
CA GLY A 178 -13.10 17.99 3.24
C GLY A 178 -14.52 17.80 2.69
N GLU A 179 -15.05 18.78 1.94
CA GLU A 179 -16.44 18.80 1.43
C GLU A 179 -17.50 18.62 2.52
N SER A 180 -17.15 18.96 3.76
CA SER A 180 -18.08 18.93 4.90
C SER A 180 -18.90 20.23 4.92
N SER A 181 -20.22 20.15 4.83
CA SER A 181 -21.10 21.34 4.87
C SER A 181 -21.02 22.06 6.23
N THR A 182 -21.00 21.29 7.32
CA THR A 182 -20.93 21.81 8.70
C THR A 182 -19.49 21.99 9.17
N GLY A 183 -18.56 21.18 8.68
CA GLY A 183 -17.20 21.08 9.21
C GLY A 183 -17.07 20.19 10.45
N ASN A 184 -18.17 19.62 10.94
CA ASN A 184 -18.17 18.80 12.16
C ASN A 184 -17.96 17.32 11.88
N SER A 185 -18.22 16.88 10.65
CA SER A 185 -18.15 15.47 10.29
C SER A 185 -17.75 15.26 8.84
N ILE A 186 -17.27 14.06 8.54
CA ILE A 186 -17.06 13.59 7.17
C ILE A 186 -18.09 12.51 6.88
N THR A 187 -18.90 12.72 5.85
CA THR A 187 -19.95 11.76 5.47
C THR A 187 -19.57 10.98 4.21
N ARG A 188 -19.96 9.71 4.16
CA ARG A 188 -19.76 8.81 3.01
C ARG A 188 -21.00 7.93 2.83
N ASP A 189 -21.62 8.04 1.67
CA ASP A 189 -22.70 7.13 1.26
C ASP A 189 -22.14 6.02 0.39
N ILE A 190 -22.46 4.77 0.73
CA ILE A 190 -22.05 3.59 -0.05
C ILE A 190 -23.22 2.64 -0.26
N LEU A 191 -23.13 1.85 -1.34
CA LEU A 191 -23.95 0.67 -1.54
C LEU A 191 -23.12 -0.55 -1.20
N ILE A 192 -23.63 -1.39 -0.31
CA ILE A 192 -23.05 -2.68 0.04
C ILE A 192 -24.08 -3.78 -0.22
N PRO A 193 -23.65 -5.02 -0.48
CA PRO A 193 -24.57 -6.14 -0.53
C PRO A 193 -25.00 -6.55 0.88
N SER A 194 -26.22 -7.07 1.01
CA SER A 194 -26.83 -7.45 2.29
C SER A 194 -26.10 -8.57 3.02
N ASP A 195 -25.24 -9.32 2.34
CA ASP A 195 -24.44 -10.43 2.88
C ASP A 195 -23.05 -10.00 3.35
N MET A 196 -22.69 -8.71 3.25
CA MET A 196 -21.41 -8.20 3.73
C MET A 196 -21.33 -8.29 5.27
N MET A 197 -20.39 -9.09 5.77
CA MET A 197 -20.17 -9.25 7.21
C MET A 197 -19.50 -8.00 7.81
N LEU A 198 -19.66 -7.80 9.12
CA LEU A 198 -19.17 -6.59 9.81
C LEU A 198 -17.66 -6.38 9.66
N HIS A 199 -16.88 -7.46 9.66
CA HIS A 199 -15.43 -7.38 9.48
C HIS A 199 -15.02 -7.01 8.04
N ASN A 200 -15.80 -7.37 7.01
CA ASN A 200 -15.56 -6.88 5.65
C ASN A 200 -15.96 -5.40 5.51
N LEU A 201 -17.05 -5.01 6.18
CA LEU A 201 -17.47 -3.60 6.27
C LEU A 201 -16.38 -2.75 6.95
N HIS A 202 -15.70 -3.26 7.97
CA HIS A 202 -14.54 -2.60 8.58
C HIS A 202 -13.45 -2.22 7.56
N TYR A 203 -13.08 -3.14 6.68
CA TYR A 203 -12.11 -2.86 5.62
C TYR A 203 -12.65 -1.85 4.59
N ALA A 204 -13.95 -1.88 4.31
CA ALA A 204 -14.60 -0.86 3.48
C ALA A 204 -14.54 0.53 4.14
N ILE A 205 -14.87 0.64 5.43
CA ILE A 205 -14.80 1.88 6.22
C ILE A 205 -13.37 2.44 6.19
N GLN A 206 -12.37 1.60 6.47
CA GLN A 206 -10.96 2.02 6.43
C GLN A 206 -10.61 2.63 5.07
N ARG A 207 -11.04 2.01 3.97
CA ARG A 207 -10.80 2.54 2.64
C ARG A 207 -11.52 3.86 2.39
N LEU A 208 -12.77 3.99 2.82
CA LEU A 208 -13.61 5.17 2.57
C LEU A 208 -13.10 6.42 3.28
N PHE A 209 -12.58 6.25 4.49
CA PHE A 209 -12.01 7.35 5.29
C PHE A 209 -10.48 7.44 5.16
N GLY A 210 -9.87 6.64 4.29
CA GLY A 210 -8.42 6.68 4.03
C GLY A 210 -7.57 6.26 5.22
N TRP A 211 -8.11 5.48 6.16
CA TRP A 211 -7.39 4.96 7.31
C TRP A 211 -6.39 3.88 6.85
N GLN A 212 -5.13 4.06 7.22
CA GLN A 212 -4.03 3.20 6.74
C GLN A 212 -3.51 2.22 7.80
N ASN A 213 -4.04 2.27 9.02
CA ASN A 213 -3.34 1.74 10.19
C ASN A 213 -4.26 1.02 11.20
N SER A 214 -5.24 0.24 10.76
CA SER A 214 -6.35 -0.13 11.67
C SER A 214 -6.93 -1.54 11.47
N HIS A 215 -6.11 -2.57 11.44
CA HIS A 215 -6.61 -3.95 11.51
C HIS A 215 -6.99 -4.39 12.95
N LEU A 216 -6.61 -3.61 13.96
CA LEU A 216 -6.94 -3.86 15.38
C LEU A 216 -8.13 -2.98 15.80
N ARG A 217 -9.38 -3.41 15.56
CA ARG A 217 -10.55 -2.72 16.13
C ARG A 217 -11.49 -3.72 16.77
N LYS A 218 -11.94 -3.38 17.98
CA LYS A 218 -13.04 -4.04 18.67
C LYS A 218 -14.32 -3.31 18.31
N PHE A 219 -15.27 -4.02 17.71
CA PHE A 219 -16.63 -3.52 17.55
C PHE A 219 -17.38 -3.76 18.85
N ILE A 220 -17.93 -2.70 19.42
CA ILE A 220 -18.79 -2.77 20.61
C ILE A 220 -20.14 -2.22 20.17
N LEU A 221 -21.18 -3.02 20.38
CA LEU A 221 -22.54 -2.56 20.20
C LEU A 221 -22.98 -1.85 21.49
N PRO A 222 -23.71 -0.73 21.39
CA PRO A 222 -24.40 -0.17 22.55
C PRO A 222 -25.29 -1.23 23.20
N ASP A 223 -25.39 -1.21 24.53
CA ASP A 223 -26.08 -2.26 25.30
C ASP A 223 -27.51 -2.50 24.83
N GLU A 224 -28.26 -1.44 24.54
CA GLU A 224 -29.63 -1.54 24.02
C GLU A 224 -29.70 -2.31 22.69
N ILE A 225 -28.78 -2.00 21.77
CA ILE A 225 -28.70 -2.68 20.47
C ILE A 225 -28.23 -4.12 20.65
N TYR A 226 -27.23 -4.34 21.51
CA TYR A 226 -26.74 -5.68 21.82
C TYR A 226 -27.89 -6.57 22.35
N GLN A 227 -28.66 -6.09 23.32
CA GLN A 227 -29.80 -6.81 23.88
C GLN A 227 -30.88 -7.07 22.82
N LYS A 228 -31.18 -6.08 21.97
CA LYS A 228 -32.17 -6.22 20.90
C LYS A 228 -31.76 -7.28 19.86
N VAL A 229 -30.50 -7.29 19.47
CA VAL A 229 -29.99 -8.16 18.40
C VAL A 229 -29.75 -9.58 18.91
N THR A 230 -29.32 -9.76 20.16
CA THR A 230 -29.12 -11.08 20.78
C THR A 230 -30.39 -11.64 21.46
N GLY A 231 -31.42 -10.81 21.63
CA GLY A 231 -32.59 -11.13 22.45
C GLY A 231 -32.26 -11.34 23.94
N GLY A 232 -31.08 -10.91 24.39
CA GLY A 232 -30.56 -11.15 25.74
C GLY A 232 -30.26 -12.62 26.06
N ARG A 233 -30.07 -13.45 25.03
CA ARG A 233 -29.86 -14.90 25.17
C ARG A 233 -28.52 -15.33 24.57
N VAL A 234 -27.87 -16.28 25.22
CA VAL A 234 -26.64 -16.93 24.71
C VAL A 234 -26.87 -17.54 23.33
N ARG A 235 -28.05 -18.14 23.09
CA ARG A 235 -28.41 -18.69 21.77
C ARG A 235 -28.48 -17.62 20.69
N GLY A 236 -29.11 -16.48 20.97
CA GLY A 236 -29.19 -15.38 20.01
C GLY A 236 -27.82 -14.75 19.73
N TRP A 237 -26.91 -14.76 20.72
CA TRP A 237 -25.52 -14.42 20.48
C TRP A 237 -24.80 -15.46 19.60
N ALA A 238 -24.97 -16.76 19.88
CA ALA A 238 -24.32 -17.85 19.14
C ALA A 238 -24.75 -17.88 17.66
N ASP A 239 -26.03 -17.60 17.37
CA ASP A 239 -26.56 -17.51 16.00
C ASP A 239 -25.91 -16.38 15.17
N LEU A 240 -25.23 -15.43 15.82
CA LEU A 240 -24.60 -14.25 15.22
C LEU A 240 -23.07 -14.35 15.18
N VAL A 241 -22.50 -15.43 15.72
CA VAL A 241 -21.05 -15.71 15.66
C VAL A 241 -20.64 -15.96 14.20
N GLY A 242 -19.50 -15.39 13.79
CA GLY A 242 -18.99 -15.45 12.41
C GLY A 242 -19.66 -14.47 11.45
N VAL A 243 -20.74 -13.79 11.85
CA VAL A 243 -21.39 -12.72 11.06
C VAL A 243 -21.17 -11.35 11.72
N LEU A 244 -21.51 -11.27 13.01
CA LEU A 244 -21.43 -10.05 13.82
C LEU A 244 -20.44 -10.19 14.97
N PHE A 245 -20.43 -11.36 15.63
CA PHE A 245 -19.55 -11.64 16.77
C PHE A 245 -18.42 -12.59 16.42
N GLN A 246 -17.28 -12.38 17.05
CA GLN A 246 -16.14 -13.28 16.92
C GLN A 246 -16.47 -14.58 17.64
N PRO A 247 -16.14 -15.76 17.08
CA PRO A 247 -16.17 -16.97 17.87
C PRO A 247 -15.24 -16.80 19.08
N PRO A 248 -15.61 -17.38 20.23
CA PRO A 248 -14.75 -17.34 21.40
C PRO A 248 -13.53 -18.21 21.10
N SER A 249 -12.42 -17.60 20.71
CA SER A 249 -11.17 -18.32 20.43
C SER A 249 -10.35 -18.48 21.71
N GLU A 250 -10.02 -19.71 22.09
CA GLU A 250 -9.04 -19.98 23.16
C GLU A 250 -7.58 -19.72 22.72
N ALA A 251 -7.33 -19.59 21.40
CA ALA A 251 -6.00 -19.40 20.84
C ALA A 251 -5.71 -17.94 20.43
N GLU A 252 -4.50 -17.45 20.76
CA GLU A 252 -4.01 -16.11 20.41
C GLU A 252 -3.91 -15.82 18.89
N GLU A 253 -4.08 -16.84 18.05
CA GLU A 253 -3.86 -16.76 16.59
C GLU A 253 -5.05 -16.21 15.80
N ASP A 254 -6.25 -16.20 16.38
CA ASP A 254 -7.49 -15.78 15.72
C ASP A 254 -8.11 -14.52 16.36
N VAL A 255 -7.30 -13.74 17.08
CA VAL A 255 -7.71 -12.49 17.73
C VAL A 255 -8.19 -11.44 16.71
N PHE A 256 -7.79 -11.57 15.44
CA PHE A 256 -8.16 -10.67 14.34
C PHE A 256 -8.82 -11.46 13.21
N TRP A 257 -10.13 -11.24 13.01
CA TRP A 257 -10.94 -11.94 12.01
C TRP A 257 -10.27 -11.97 10.65
N ASP A 258 -9.98 -13.17 10.15
CA ASP A 258 -9.47 -13.41 8.80
C ASP A 258 -8.23 -12.56 8.42
N ASP A 259 -7.36 -12.18 9.37
CA ASP A 259 -6.06 -11.55 9.05
C ASP A 259 -5.09 -12.57 8.44
N ASP A 260 -5.30 -12.87 7.16
CA ASP A 260 -4.49 -13.77 6.35
C ASP A 260 -3.38 -13.07 5.56
N TYR A 261 -3.03 -11.82 5.91
CA TYR A 261 -1.98 -11.12 5.21
C TYR A 261 -0.62 -11.79 5.44
N GLN A 262 -0.09 -12.40 4.39
CA GLN A 262 1.23 -13.05 4.41
C GLN A 262 2.32 -12.16 3.80
N SER A 263 2.09 -11.65 2.59
CA SER A 263 3.08 -10.85 1.86
C SER A 263 2.44 -10.10 0.67
N GLY A 264 3.23 -9.25 0.02
CA GLY A 264 2.84 -8.57 -1.21
C GLY A 264 2.30 -7.15 -1.02
N SER A 265 1.27 -6.79 -1.78
CA SER A 265 0.68 -5.45 -1.76
C SER A 265 -0.50 -5.40 -0.80
N ILE A 266 -0.36 -4.65 0.30
CA ILE A 266 -1.46 -4.41 1.27
C ILE A 266 -2.71 -3.89 0.57
N LYS A 267 -2.55 -3.00 -0.41
CA LYS A 267 -3.69 -2.41 -1.13
C LYS A 267 -4.48 -3.46 -1.89
N VAL A 268 -3.79 -4.41 -2.52
CA VAL A 268 -4.43 -5.52 -3.24
C VAL A 268 -5.09 -6.47 -2.24
N TRP A 269 -4.41 -6.79 -1.14
CA TRP A 269 -4.95 -7.62 -0.07
C TRP A 269 -6.23 -7.02 0.56
N LEU A 270 -6.17 -5.75 1.01
CA LEU A 270 -7.32 -4.99 1.51
C LEU A 270 -8.46 -4.99 0.49
N LYS A 271 -8.15 -4.81 -0.80
CA LYS A 271 -9.16 -4.83 -1.86
C LYS A 271 -9.92 -6.15 -1.89
N ARG A 272 -9.24 -7.29 -1.76
CA ARG A 272 -9.89 -8.60 -1.72
C ARG A 272 -10.82 -8.73 -0.51
N LYS A 273 -10.45 -8.17 0.64
CA LYS A 273 -11.25 -8.25 1.87
C LYS A 273 -12.62 -7.59 1.78
N TYR A 274 -12.82 -6.57 0.97
CA TYR A 274 -14.14 -5.93 0.83
C TYR A 274 -14.80 -6.14 -0.55
N THR A 275 -14.33 -7.05 -1.40
CA THR A 275 -14.88 -7.24 -2.77
C THR A 275 -15.70 -8.51 -3.02
N GLY A 276 -16.01 -9.28 -1.97
CA GLY A 276 -16.88 -10.46 -2.05
C GLY A 276 -16.32 -11.61 -2.92
N PRO A 277 -16.99 -12.77 -2.95
CA PRO A 277 -18.11 -13.16 -2.10
C PRO A 277 -17.70 -13.24 -0.62
N TYR A 278 -18.60 -12.86 0.29
CA TYR A 278 -18.31 -12.81 1.73
C TYR A 278 -18.62 -14.16 2.38
N TYR A 279 -17.61 -14.78 2.94
CA TYR A 279 -17.73 -15.99 3.75
C TYR A 279 -16.72 -15.88 4.89
N TYR A 280 -17.12 -16.31 6.07
CA TYR A 280 -16.22 -16.44 7.21
C TYR A 280 -15.47 -17.77 7.07
N GLY A 281 -14.14 -17.72 7.07
CA GLY A 281 -13.26 -18.87 6.85
C GLY A 281 -12.60 -19.42 8.13
N GLY A 282 -13.05 -18.99 9.30
CA GLY A 282 -12.47 -19.35 10.61
C GLY A 282 -12.37 -20.87 10.84
N VAL A 283 -11.36 -21.27 11.63
CA VAL A 283 -10.86 -22.66 11.67
C VAL A 283 -11.28 -23.44 12.94
N MET A 284 -11.99 -22.85 13.92
CA MET A 284 -12.35 -23.48 15.22
C MET A 284 -13.67 -22.89 15.78
N GLU A 285 -14.59 -23.55 16.51
CA GLU A 285 -14.83 -24.96 16.90
C GLU A 285 -16.37 -25.17 17.13
N HIS A 286 -16.78 -26.44 17.27
CA HIS A 286 -18.15 -26.96 17.46
C HIS A 286 -18.72 -26.75 18.86
#